data_AF-A0A545U4J0-F1
#
_entry.id   AF-A0A545U4J0-F1
#
_cell.length_a   1.000
_cell.length_b   1.000
_cell.length_c   1.000
_cell.angle_alpha   90.00
_cell.angle_beta   90.00
_cell.angle_gamma   90.00
#
_symmetry.space_group_name_H-M   'P 1'
#
loop_
_entity.id
_entity.type
_entity.pdbx_description
1 polymer ?
#
loop_
_entity_poly.entity_id
_entity_poly.type
_entity_poly.pdbx_seq_one_letter_code
_entity_poly.pdbx_strand_id
1 'polypeptide(L)'
;MMESRKHRIYPTNPLGIIALFVFFIEAISTFSLKILADTHSEYVSALVYFIILFPSAIAVMFFLTLWCKREALFAPGDFKDESNFLSLFPDNSDPIALDLNSIFSTIAAQKASTPPNTTQGKKLNKVERSFALSAATLGVQSNLSPENLGPIIKKLESLPWRKPLDPQVASYLTLLYRRVGKVKKAISILSEVLSLGVQSESLSKKEQAHFLYNLACYNSLLSADSDKDKFTQRALAHLKRAIDINEKYKRKAQTDPDFDPIRNSGEFIEVIS
;
A
#
# COMPACT_ATOMS: atom_id res chain seq x y z
N MET A 1 -10.97 5.07 31.33
CA MET A 1 -11.23 6.34 30.64
C MET A 1 -11.14 6.06 29.14
N MET A 2 -12.28 5.84 28.48
CA MET A 2 -12.34 5.43 27.08
C MET A 2 -12.21 6.66 26.17
N GLU A 3 -11.13 6.73 25.42
CA GLU A 3 -10.93 7.74 24.39
C GLU A 3 -11.69 7.32 23.13
N SER A 4 -12.87 7.90 22.96
CA SER A 4 -13.71 7.74 21.77
C SER A 4 -12.97 8.29 20.56
N ARG A 5 -12.46 7.39 19.71
CA ARG A 5 -11.94 7.75 18.39
C ARG A 5 -13.10 8.29 17.55
N LYS A 6 -13.21 9.62 17.46
CA LYS A 6 -14.00 10.31 16.44
C LYS A 6 -13.51 9.86 15.06
N HIS A 7 -14.20 8.88 14.46
CA HIS A 7 -14.04 8.60 13.05
C HIS A 7 -14.52 9.84 12.31
N ARG A 8 -13.61 10.58 11.68
CA ARG A 8 -13.98 11.64 10.76
C ARG A 8 -14.66 10.99 9.57
N ILE A 9 -15.99 11.07 9.53
CA ILE A 9 -16.82 10.67 8.39
C ILE A 9 -16.74 11.81 7.38
N TYR A 10 -15.62 11.93 6.67
CA TYR A 10 -15.63 12.63 5.40
C TYR A 10 -15.83 11.55 4.33
N PRO A 11 -16.79 11.71 3.42
CA PRO A 11 -16.87 10.83 2.27
C PRO A 11 -15.61 11.06 1.43
N THR A 12 -14.59 10.23 1.63
CA THR A 12 -13.42 10.13 0.74
C THR A 12 -13.80 9.45 -0.58
N ASN A 13 -14.98 8.84 -0.62
CA ASN A 13 -15.52 8.22 -1.81
C ASN A 13 -16.30 9.26 -2.63
N PRO A 14 -16.00 9.44 -3.93
CA PRO A 14 -16.71 10.35 -4.82
C PRO A 14 -18.23 10.12 -4.83
N LEU A 15 -18.69 8.88 -4.59
CA LEU A 15 -20.11 8.57 -4.46
C LEU A 15 -20.76 9.28 -3.26
N GLY A 16 -20.04 9.39 -2.14
CA GLY A 16 -20.54 10.09 -0.94
C GLY A 16 -20.54 11.61 -1.09
N ILE A 17 -19.64 12.16 -1.90
CA ILE A 17 -19.63 13.58 -2.26
C ILE A 17 -20.87 13.89 -3.13
N ILE A 18 -21.18 13.05 -4.11
CA ILE A 18 -22.39 13.20 -4.95
C ILE A 18 -23.66 13.11 -4.10
N ALA A 19 -23.75 12.12 -3.20
CA ALA A 19 -24.89 11.97 -2.30
C ALA A 19 -25.11 13.21 -1.42
N LEU A 20 -24.03 13.80 -0.90
CA LEU A 20 -24.08 15.04 -0.13
C LEU A 20 -24.57 16.22 -0.98
N PHE A 21 -24.11 16.34 -2.23
CA PHE A 21 -24.55 17.40 -3.13
C PHE A 21 -26.03 17.29 -3.50
N VAL A 22 -26.53 16.08 -3.80
CA VAL A 22 -27.95 15.85 -4.09
C VAL A 22 -28.83 16.25 -2.90
N PHE A 23 -28.42 15.85 -1.69
CA PHE A 23 -29.11 16.24 -0.46
C PHE A 23 -29.18 17.77 -0.26
N PHE A 24 -28.08 18.48 -0.48
CA PHE A 24 -28.07 19.95 -0.38
C PHE A 24 -28.90 20.60 -1.48
N ILE A 25 -28.84 20.12 -2.72
CA ILE A 25 -29.64 20.64 -3.83
C ILE A 25 -31.13 20.49 -3.53
N GLU A 26 -31.55 19.34 -3.01
CA GLU A 26 -32.95 19.07 -2.66
C GLU A 26 -33.43 19.97 -1.51
N ALA A 27 -32.63 20.12 -0.46
CA ALA A 27 -32.94 21.00 0.66
C ALA A 27 -33.06 22.47 0.24
N ILE A 28 -32.10 22.96 -0.55
CA ILE A 28 -32.10 24.34 -1.06
C ILE A 28 -33.26 24.56 -2.04
N SER A 29 -33.51 23.62 -2.95
CA SER A 29 -34.61 23.72 -3.92
C SER A 29 -35.98 23.76 -3.24
N THR A 30 -36.19 22.92 -2.23
CA THR A 30 -37.46 22.89 -1.46
C THR A 30 -37.68 24.20 -0.70
N PHE A 31 -36.62 24.73 -0.08
CA PHE A 31 -36.69 25.98 0.65
C PHE A 31 -36.91 27.19 -0.27
N SER A 32 -36.18 27.26 -1.39
CA SER A 32 -36.33 28.33 -2.37
C SER A 32 -37.69 28.31 -3.06
N LEU A 33 -38.23 27.13 -3.39
CA LEU A 33 -39.55 27.01 -4.03
C LEU A 33 -40.67 27.49 -3.09
N LYS A 34 -40.55 27.20 -1.78
CA LYS A 34 -41.51 27.67 -0.79
C LYS A 34 -41.55 29.21 -0.70
N ILE A 35 -40.39 29.86 -0.72
CA ILE A 35 -40.31 31.33 -0.68
C ILE A 35 -40.84 31.97 -1.97
N LEU A 36 -40.57 31.34 -3.11
CA LEU A 36 -41.01 31.84 -4.41
C LEU A 36 -42.51 31.67 -4.65
N ALA A 37 -43.13 30.61 -4.13
CA ALA A 37 -44.57 30.37 -4.28
C ALA A 37 -45.42 31.49 -3.64
N ASP A 38 -44.93 32.12 -2.58
CA ASP A 38 -45.61 33.23 -1.91
C ASP A 38 -45.43 34.58 -2.64
N THR A 39 -44.58 34.64 -3.67
CA THR A 39 -44.24 35.87 -4.38
C THR A 39 -44.81 35.82 -5.80
N HIS A 40 -45.94 36.51 -6.06
CA HIS A 40 -46.55 36.59 -7.40
C HIS A 40 -45.83 37.60 -8.32
N SER A 41 -44.60 37.31 -8.73
CA SER A 41 -43.81 38.16 -9.65
C SER A 41 -43.46 37.44 -10.95
N GLU A 42 -43.44 38.16 -12.08
CA GLU A 42 -43.14 37.59 -13.41
C GLU A 42 -41.72 36.99 -13.49
N TYR A 43 -40.77 37.52 -12.70
CA TYR A 43 -39.37 37.06 -12.64
C TYR A 43 -39.18 35.71 -11.94
N VAL A 44 -40.21 35.23 -11.23
CA VAL A 44 -40.18 33.95 -10.49
C VAL A 44 -39.93 32.80 -11.45
N SER A 45 -40.53 32.83 -12.64
CA SER A 45 -40.36 31.81 -13.67
C SER A 45 -38.88 31.63 -14.08
N ALA A 46 -38.19 32.73 -14.38
CA ALA A 46 -36.77 32.72 -14.74
C ALA A 46 -35.87 32.21 -13.60
N LEU A 47 -36.22 32.55 -12.36
CA LEU A 47 -35.48 32.13 -11.17
C LEU A 47 -35.67 30.63 -10.89
N VAL A 48 -36.87 30.08 -11.07
CA VAL A 48 -37.13 28.62 -10.99
C VAL A 48 -36.30 27.87 -12.03
N TYR A 49 -36.27 28.35 -13.29
CA TYR A 49 -35.44 27.73 -14.33
C TYR A 49 -33.95 27.76 -13.97
N PHE A 50 -33.45 28.87 -13.41
CA PHE A 50 -32.06 28.95 -12.95
C PHE A 50 -31.75 27.96 -11.83
N ILE A 51 -32.62 27.83 -10.82
CA ILE A 51 -32.45 26.90 -9.68
C ILE A 51 -32.42 25.44 -10.15
N ILE A 52 -33.18 25.08 -11.17
CA ILE A 52 -33.21 23.69 -11.69
C ILE A 52 -32.04 23.45 -12.64
N LEU A 53 -31.80 24.38 -13.58
CA LEU A 53 -30.86 24.20 -14.67
C LEU A 53 -29.40 24.29 -14.21
N PHE A 54 -29.08 25.20 -13.30
CA PHE A 54 -27.70 25.45 -12.88
C PHE A 54 -27.06 24.25 -12.14
N PRO A 55 -27.70 23.64 -11.12
CA PRO A 55 -27.15 22.46 -10.46
C PRO A 55 -27.12 21.25 -11.39
N SER A 56 -28.12 21.11 -12.27
CA SER A 56 -28.16 20.03 -13.28
C SER A 56 -26.99 20.14 -14.27
N ALA A 57 -26.67 21.35 -14.74
CA ALA A 57 -25.54 21.59 -15.63
C ALA A 57 -24.20 21.28 -14.94
N ILE A 58 -24.05 21.63 -13.66
CA ILE A 58 -22.86 21.28 -12.86
C ILE A 58 -22.75 19.76 -12.69
N ALA A 59 -23.85 19.07 -12.41
CA ALA A 59 -23.86 17.61 -12.29
C ALA A 59 -23.45 16.94 -13.60
N VAL A 60 -24.01 17.38 -14.74
CA VAL A 60 -23.64 16.87 -16.07
C VAL A 60 -22.16 17.15 -16.38
N MET A 61 -21.66 18.36 -16.15
CA MET A 61 -20.24 18.70 -16.34
C MET A 61 -19.32 17.85 -15.45
N PHE A 62 -19.75 17.57 -14.22
CA PHE A 62 -19.03 16.69 -13.32
C PHE A 62 -18.97 15.25 -13.88
N PHE A 63 -20.09 14.67 -14.32
CA PHE A 63 -20.10 13.34 -14.94
C PHE A 63 -19.31 13.29 -16.26
N LEU A 64 -19.36 14.33 -17.08
CA LEU A 64 -18.54 14.44 -18.29
C LEU A 64 -17.04 14.49 -17.97
N THR A 65 -16.66 15.21 -16.91
CA THR A 65 -15.27 15.26 -16.43
C THR A 65 -14.82 13.87 -15.96
N LEU A 66 -15.68 13.14 -15.25
CA LEU A 66 -15.41 11.74 -14.85
C LEU A 66 -15.30 10.80 -16.05
N TRP A 67 -16.13 10.98 -17.08
CA TRP A 67 -16.10 10.17 -18.28
C TRP A 67 -14.80 10.34 -19.07
N CYS A 68 -14.29 11.58 -19.17
CA CYS A 68 -13.07 11.91 -19.91
C CYS A 68 -11.76 11.63 -19.13
N LYS A 69 -11.80 11.57 -17.79
CA LYS A 69 -10.61 11.32 -16.95
C LYS A 69 -10.91 10.34 -15.81
N ARG A 70 -11.17 9.08 -16.17
CA ARG A 70 -11.44 7.97 -15.21
C ARG A 70 -10.29 7.74 -14.21
N GLU A 71 -9.05 8.04 -14.62
CA GLU A 71 -7.82 7.83 -13.84
C GLU A 71 -7.54 8.92 -12.80
N ALA A 72 -8.17 10.09 -12.90
CA ALA A 72 -7.90 11.23 -12.02
C ALA A 72 -8.59 11.13 -10.64
N LEU A 73 -9.40 10.09 -10.43
CA LEU A 73 -10.23 9.92 -9.24
C LEU A 73 -9.74 8.85 -8.27
N PHE A 74 -8.71 8.10 -8.65
CA PHE A 74 -8.13 7.06 -7.82
C PHE A 74 -6.69 7.44 -7.50
N ALA A 75 -6.43 7.83 -6.25
CA ALA A 75 -5.05 7.80 -5.78
C ALA A 75 -4.60 6.33 -5.69
N PRO A 76 -3.30 6.00 -5.83
CA PRO A 76 -2.80 4.63 -5.67
C PRO A 76 -3.20 3.95 -4.33
N GLY A 77 -3.66 4.73 -3.34
CA GLY A 77 -4.15 4.26 -2.05
C GLY A 77 -5.66 4.03 -1.93
N ASP A 78 -6.47 4.31 -2.96
CA ASP A 78 -7.95 4.12 -2.92
C ASP A 78 -8.40 2.73 -3.40
N PHE A 79 -7.47 1.90 -3.87
CA PHE A 79 -7.75 0.50 -4.18
C PHE A 79 -7.86 -0.31 -2.88
N LYS A 80 -9.10 -0.72 -2.54
CA LYS A 80 -9.37 -1.63 -1.42
C LYS A 80 -8.87 -3.06 -1.67
N ASP A 81 -8.67 -3.42 -2.93
CA ASP A 81 -8.32 -4.76 -3.38
C ASP A 81 -7.36 -4.66 -4.57
N GLU A 82 -6.15 -5.18 -4.40
CA GLU A 82 -5.05 -5.14 -5.40
C GLU A 82 -5.40 -5.89 -6.70
N SER A 83 -6.44 -6.73 -6.66
CA SER A 83 -6.99 -7.50 -7.77
C SER A 83 -7.48 -6.66 -8.96
N ASN A 84 -7.98 -5.43 -8.71
CA ASN A 84 -8.40 -4.53 -9.80
C ASN A 84 -7.24 -3.76 -10.47
N PHE A 85 -6.07 -3.68 -9.81
CA PHE A 85 -4.84 -3.24 -10.48
C PHE A 85 -4.24 -4.40 -11.29
N LEU A 86 -4.35 -5.62 -10.76
CA LEU A 86 -3.93 -6.84 -11.46
C LEU A 86 -4.76 -7.12 -12.71
N SER A 87 -6.05 -6.75 -12.76
CA SER A 87 -6.90 -6.91 -13.96
C SER A 87 -6.56 -5.93 -15.11
N LEU A 88 -5.69 -4.95 -14.88
CA LEU A 88 -5.07 -4.15 -15.95
C LEU A 88 -3.94 -4.91 -16.67
N PHE A 89 -3.52 -6.06 -16.14
CA PHE A 89 -2.50 -6.92 -16.72
C PHE A 89 -3.13 -8.27 -17.10
N PRO A 90 -3.11 -8.66 -18.39
CA PRO A 90 -3.78 -9.87 -18.85
C PRO A 90 -3.39 -11.11 -18.06
N ASP A 91 -4.41 -11.87 -17.67
CA ASP A 91 -4.30 -13.12 -16.95
C ASP A 91 -3.94 -14.24 -17.93
N ASN A 92 -2.80 -14.89 -17.67
CA ASN A 92 -2.29 -16.12 -18.30
C ASN A 92 -1.54 -16.01 -19.65
N SER A 93 -0.43 -16.75 -19.68
CA SER A 93 0.62 -16.89 -20.69
C SER A 93 1.67 -15.76 -20.70
N ASP A 94 2.93 -16.15 -20.84
CA ASP A 94 4.11 -15.29 -20.89
C ASP A 94 4.15 -14.44 -22.18
N PRO A 95 3.66 -13.18 -22.14
CA PRO A 95 4.40 -12.06 -22.72
C PRO A 95 4.36 -10.80 -21.84
N ILE A 96 4.09 -10.95 -20.53
CA ILE A 96 4.23 -9.90 -19.51
C ILE A 96 5.35 -10.26 -18.50
N ALA A 97 6.42 -10.88 -18.99
CA ALA A 97 7.69 -10.22 -18.76
C ALA A 97 7.61 -8.89 -19.53
N LEU A 98 6.81 -7.92 -19.02
CA LEU A 98 7.11 -6.51 -19.16
C LEU A 98 8.60 -6.49 -19.05
N ASP A 99 9.31 -6.09 -20.11
CA ASP A 99 10.75 -6.17 -20.10
C ASP A 99 11.23 -5.13 -19.08
N LEU A 100 11.17 -5.51 -17.80
CA LEU A 100 11.50 -4.69 -16.66
C LEU A 100 12.94 -4.26 -16.84
N ASN A 101 13.76 -5.11 -17.48
CA ASN A 101 15.11 -4.77 -17.87
C ASN A 101 15.12 -3.64 -18.90
N SER A 102 14.30 -3.63 -19.96
CA SER A 102 14.23 -2.48 -20.87
C SER A 102 13.66 -1.23 -20.22
N ILE A 103 12.70 -1.33 -19.31
CA ILE A 103 12.17 -0.15 -18.61
C ILE A 103 13.22 0.39 -17.64
N PHE A 104 13.87 -0.47 -16.86
CA PHE A 104 14.97 -0.10 -15.98
C PHE A 104 16.15 0.48 -16.76
N SER A 105 16.47 -0.07 -17.94
CA SER A 105 17.54 0.45 -18.81
C SER A 105 17.17 1.79 -19.43
N THR A 106 15.91 2.00 -19.83
CA THR A 106 15.40 3.28 -20.34
C THR A 106 15.47 4.37 -19.27
N ILE A 107 15.03 4.07 -18.04
CA ILE A 107 15.15 4.99 -16.90
C ILE A 107 16.63 5.29 -16.61
N ALA A 108 17.50 4.28 -16.66
CA ALA A 108 18.94 4.45 -16.46
C ALA A 108 19.58 5.31 -17.54
N ALA A 109 19.21 5.13 -18.81
CA ALA A 109 19.69 5.92 -19.93
C ALA A 109 19.27 7.40 -19.80
N GLN A 110 18.00 7.66 -19.47
CA GLN A 110 17.52 9.02 -19.19
C GLN A 110 18.29 9.67 -18.03
N LYS A 111 18.62 8.88 -17.00
CA LYS A 111 19.37 9.36 -15.84
C LYS A 111 20.83 9.69 -16.18
N ALA A 112 21.48 8.88 -17.01
CA ALA A 112 22.83 9.15 -17.49
C ALA A 112 22.91 10.47 -18.26
N SER A 113 21.86 10.83 -18.99
CA SER A 113 21.75 12.10 -19.72
C SER A 113 21.30 13.32 -18.90
N THR A 114 20.91 13.14 -17.63
CA THR A 114 20.33 14.20 -16.78
C THR A 114 21.17 14.44 -15.54
N PRO A 115 21.66 15.67 -15.27
CA PRO A 115 22.43 15.94 -14.05
C PRO A 115 21.58 15.69 -12.78
N PRO A 116 22.08 14.96 -11.78
CA PRO A 116 21.29 14.44 -10.66
C PRO A 116 20.70 15.52 -9.75
N ASN A 117 21.36 16.69 -9.68
CA ASN A 117 20.94 17.80 -8.81
C ASN A 117 19.89 18.73 -9.45
N THR A 118 19.44 18.44 -10.67
CA THR A 118 18.37 19.20 -11.34
C THR A 118 16.99 18.77 -10.85
N THR A 119 15.99 19.64 -11.01
CA THR A 119 14.57 19.30 -10.76
C THR A 119 14.13 18.06 -11.54
N GLN A 120 14.64 17.90 -12.77
CA GLN A 120 14.38 16.73 -13.62
C GLN A 120 15.06 15.47 -13.08
N GLY A 121 16.31 15.56 -12.62
CA GLY A 121 17.02 14.45 -11.94
C GLY A 121 16.30 13.98 -10.67
N LYS A 122 15.81 14.92 -9.84
CA LYS A 122 15.00 14.59 -8.65
C LYS A 122 13.68 13.90 -9.01
N LYS A 123 12.98 14.38 -10.05
CA LYS A 123 11.76 13.72 -10.56
C LYS A 123 12.05 12.30 -11.05
N LEU A 124 13.15 12.10 -11.77
CA LEU A 124 13.54 10.80 -12.31
C LEU A 124 13.88 9.80 -11.21
N ASN A 125 14.57 10.22 -10.14
CA ASN A 125 14.80 9.38 -8.96
C ASN A 125 13.48 8.94 -8.29
N LYS A 126 12.48 9.83 -8.23
CA LYS A 126 11.16 9.50 -7.70
C LYS A 126 10.44 8.48 -8.58
N VAL A 127 10.51 8.65 -9.91
CA VAL A 127 9.94 7.70 -10.88
C VAL A 127 10.62 6.34 -10.77
N GLU A 128 11.95 6.30 -10.73
CA GLU A 128 12.75 5.09 -10.57
C GLU A 128 12.37 4.32 -9.29
N ARG A 129 12.28 5.02 -8.15
CA ARG A 129 11.83 4.43 -6.88
C ARG A 129 10.42 3.88 -7.01
N SER A 130 9.49 4.66 -7.56
CA SER A 130 8.08 4.26 -7.68
C SER A 130 7.92 3.03 -8.57
N PHE A 131 8.61 3.01 -9.71
CA PHE A 131 8.60 1.88 -10.63
C PHE A 131 9.22 0.62 -10.01
N ALA A 132 10.35 0.74 -9.31
CA ALA A 132 10.98 -0.37 -8.61
C ALA A 132 10.05 -0.97 -7.53
N LEU A 133 9.31 -0.13 -6.80
CA LEU A 133 8.34 -0.58 -5.81
C LEU A 133 7.13 -1.27 -6.47
N SER A 134 6.60 -0.72 -7.58
CA SER A 134 5.52 -1.38 -8.33
C SER A 134 5.95 -2.75 -8.87
N ALA A 135 7.15 -2.83 -9.44
CA ALA A 135 7.72 -4.10 -9.89
C ALA A 135 7.91 -5.09 -8.73
N ALA A 136 8.31 -4.60 -7.54
CA ALA A 136 8.42 -5.42 -6.35
C ALA A 136 7.07 -5.95 -5.86
N THR A 137 6.01 -5.13 -5.88
CA THR A 137 4.65 -5.58 -5.56
C THR A 137 4.22 -6.73 -6.48
N LEU A 138 4.42 -6.57 -7.79
CA LEU A 138 4.16 -7.62 -8.77
C LEU A 138 4.99 -8.87 -8.46
N GLY A 139 6.29 -8.71 -8.22
CA GLY A 139 7.19 -9.82 -7.89
C GLY A 139 6.87 -10.53 -6.58
N VAL A 140 6.15 -9.89 -5.66
CA VAL A 140 5.69 -10.51 -4.40
C VAL A 140 4.36 -11.26 -4.59
N GLN A 141 3.43 -10.73 -5.40
CA GLN A 141 2.06 -11.26 -5.53
C GLN A 141 1.88 -12.28 -6.66
N SER A 142 2.65 -12.15 -7.74
CA SER A 142 2.50 -12.98 -8.93
C SER A 142 3.15 -14.36 -8.79
N ASN A 143 2.78 -15.31 -9.65
CA ASN A 143 3.49 -16.58 -9.82
C ASN A 143 4.82 -16.42 -10.62
N LEU A 144 5.44 -15.23 -10.62
CA LEU A 144 6.74 -15.04 -11.27
C LEU A 144 7.75 -16.06 -10.75
N SER A 145 8.43 -16.73 -11.68
CA SER A 145 9.49 -17.66 -11.37
C SER A 145 10.65 -16.96 -10.64
N PRO A 146 11.38 -17.67 -9.76
CA PRO A 146 12.48 -17.08 -9.01
C PRO A 146 13.58 -16.41 -9.87
N GLU A 147 13.81 -16.89 -11.10
CA GLU A 147 14.78 -16.26 -12.02
C GLU A 147 14.38 -14.84 -12.42
N ASN A 148 13.08 -14.55 -12.56
CA ASN A 148 12.57 -13.25 -12.97
C ASN A 148 12.59 -12.21 -11.85
N LEU A 149 12.79 -12.63 -10.59
CA LEU A 149 12.89 -11.72 -9.44
C LEU A 149 14.28 -11.09 -9.30
N GLY A 150 15.31 -11.68 -9.92
CA GLY A 150 16.70 -11.21 -9.82
C GLY A 150 16.90 -9.73 -10.18
N PRO A 151 16.41 -9.26 -11.35
CA PRO A 151 16.53 -7.85 -11.73
C PRO A 151 15.83 -6.88 -10.78
N ILE A 152 14.64 -7.25 -10.27
CA ILE A 152 13.86 -6.44 -9.33
C ILE A 152 14.62 -6.30 -8.00
N ILE A 153 15.16 -7.41 -7.48
CA ILE A 153 15.98 -7.42 -6.27
C ILE A 153 17.19 -6.51 -6.47
N LYS A 154 17.95 -6.68 -7.57
CA LYS A 154 19.12 -5.86 -7.88
C LYS A 154 18.76 -4.38 -7.94
N LYS A 155 17.59 -4.04 -8.48
CA LYS A 155 17.13 -2.66 -8.52
C LYS A 155 16.83 -2.12 -7.13
N LEU A 156 16.08 -2.84 -6.31
CA LEU A 156 15.79 -2.41 -4.93
C LEU A 156 17.07 -2.26 -4.09
N GLU A 157 18.06 -3.13 -4.27
CA GLU A 157 19.36 -3.02 -3.60
C GLU A 157 20.11 -1.73 -3.97
N SER A 158 19.91 -1.23 -5.20
CA SER A 158 20.53 0.02 -5.64
C SER A 158 19.86 1.28 -5.06
N LEU A 159 18.66 1.16 -4.50
CA LEU A 159 17.96 2.31 -3.90
C LEU A 159 18.50 2.61 -2.50
N PRO A 160 18.62 3.90 -2.13
CA PRO A 160 18.99 4.27 -0.78
C PRO A 160 17.86 3.92 0.18
N TRP A 161 18.09 2.96 1.08
CA TRP A 161 17.12 2.57 2.10
C TRP A 161 17.65 2.60 3.53
N ARG A 162 18.96 2.79 3.74
CA ARG A 162 19.57 2.84 5.09
C ARG A 162 19.63 4.25 5.66
N LYS A 163 19.87 5.26 4.81
CA LYS A 163 20.07 6.66 5.20
C LYS A 163 19.50 7.60 4.13
N PRO A 164 18.33 8.23 4.36
CA PRO A 164 17.39 7.96 5.45
C PRO A 164 16.84 6.52 5.39
N LEU A 165 16.36 5.99 6.52
CA LEU A 165 15.75 4.66 6.55
C LEU A 165 14.46 4.67 5.71
N ASP A 166 14.38 3.78 4.72
CA ASP A 166 13.18 3.56 3.91
C ASP A 166 12.60 2.17 4.24
N PRO A 167 11.64 2.08 5.18
CA PRO A 167 11.07 0.81 5.62
C PRO A 167 10.32 0.09 4.51
N GLN A 168 9.80 0.82 3.52
CA GLN A 168 9.05 0.24 2.41
C GLN A 168 9.98 -0.54 1.48
N VAL A 169 11.11 0.08 1.07
CA VAL A 169 12.12 -0.61 0.24
C VAL A 169 12.66 -1.84 0.96
N ALA A 170 12.97 -1.73 2.25
CA ALA A 170 13.47 -2.85 3.02
C ALA A 170 12.44 -3.99 3.16
N SER A 171 11.16 -3.65 3.35
CA SER A 171 10.07 -4.65 3.41
C SER A 171 10.00 -5.48 2.12
N TYR A 172 9.91 -4.82 0.96
CA TYR A 172 9.88 -5.53 -0.32
C TYR A 172 11.14 -6.35 -0.58
N LEU A 173 12.31 -5.80 -0.26
CA LEU A 173 13.57 -6.50 -0.45
C LEU A 173 13.62 -7.81 0.36
N THR A 174 13.14 -7.78 1.60
CA THR A 174 13.10 -8.97 2.47
C THR A 174 12.09 -10.01 2.01
N LEU A 175 10.92 -9.59 1.51
CA LEU A 175 9.89 -10.48 0.95
C LEU A 175 10.39 -11.18 -0.32
N LEU A 176 11.03 -10.43 -1.23
CA LEU A 176 11.61 -11.00 -2.44
C LEU A 176 12.77 -11.95 -2.10
N TYR A 177 13.59 -11.62 -1.10
CA TYR A 177 14.64 -12.52 -0.64
C TYR A 177 14.12 -13.84 -0.08
N ARG A 178 13.00 -13.81 0.66
CA ARG A 178 12.29 -15.03 1.06
C ARG A 178 11.87 -15.85 -0.16
N ARG A 179 11.26 -15.22 -1.17
CA ARG A 179 10.78 -15.92 -2.38
C ARG A 179 11.88 -16.63 -3.16
N VAL A 180 13.08 -16.04 -3.24
CA VAL A 180 14.23 -16.68 -3.92
C VAL A 180 15.05 -17.59 -3.00
N GLY A 181 14.51 -17.99 -1.85
CA GLY A 181 15.15 -18.91 -0.90
C GLY A 181 16.31 -18.32 -0.09
N LYS A 182 16.60 -17.02 -0.23
CA LYS A 182 17.69 -16.33 0.49
C LYS A 182 17.23 -15.81 1.86
N VAL A 183 16.60 -16.69 2.65
CA VAL A 183 15.95 -16.35 3.94
C VAL A 183 16.94 -15.76 4.95
N LYS A 184 18.16 -16.28 5.03
CA LYS A 184 19.23 -15.73 5.92
C LYS A 184 19.56 -14.26 5.60
N LYS A 185 19.59 -13.89 4.31
CA LYS A 185 19.82 -12.50 3.89
C LYS A 185 18.64 -11.61 4.26
N ALA A 186 17.42 -12.11 4.12
CA ALA A 186 16.22 -11.41 4.56
C ALA A 186 16.23 -11.12 6.07
N ILE A 187 16.61 -12.11 6.91
CA ILE A 187 16.75 -11.94 8.37
C ILE A 187 17.79 -10.87 8.69
N SER A 188 18.95 -10.89 8.02
CA SER A 188 20.00 -9.89 8.23
C SER A 188 19.50 -8.47 7.97
N ILE A 189 18.77 -8.27 6.87
CA ILE A 189 18.20 -6.95 6.52
C ILE A 189 17.14 -6.53 7.54
N LEU A 190 16.22 -7.42 7.92
CA LEU A 190 15.19 -7.10 8.92
C LEU A 190 15.79 -6.71 10.28
N SER A 191 16.85 -7.40 10.69
CA SER A 191 17.56 -7.11 11.94
C SER A 191 18.22 -5.73 11.89
N GLU A 192 18.81 -5.39 10.74
CA GLU A 192 19.39 -4.07 10.49
C GLU A 192 18.35 -2.95 10.46
N VAL A 193 17.19 -3.18 9.83
CA VAL A 193 16.09 -2.20 9.79
C VAL A 193 15.58 -1.90 11.19
N LEU A 194 15.37 -2.93 12.01
CA LEU A 194 14.92 -2.75 13.39
C LEU A 194 15.97 -2.03 14.24
N SER A 195 17.26 -2.34 14.08
CA SER A 195 18.31 -1.67 14.86
C SER A 195 18.41 -0.18 14.49
N LEU A 196 18.47 0.13 13.19
CA LEU A 196 18.51 1.51 12.69
C LEU A 196 17.23 2.28 13.07
N GLY A 197 16.08 1.64 12.89
CA GLY A 197 14.76 2.23 13.10
C GLY A 197 14.45 2.56 14.56
N VAL A 198 14.89 1.70 15.49
CA VAL A 198 14.76 1.94 16.93
C VAL A 198 15.75 3.02 17.39
N GLN A 199 17.00 2.99 16.92
CA GLN A 199 18.01 3.99 17.30
C GLN A 199 17.67 5.41 16.82
N SER A 200 17.05 5.52 15.65
CA SER A 200 16.69 6.81 15.05
C SER A 200 15.25 7.25 15.32
N GLU A 201 14.48 6.45 16.08
CA GLU A 201 13.03 6.62 16.29
C GLU A 201 12.22 6.81 14.99
N SER A 202 12.74 6.31 13.86
CA SER A 202 12.16 6.51 12.52
C SER A 202 11.07 5.50 12.17
N LEU A 203 10.95 4.41 12.93
CA LEU A 203 9.90 3.41 12.73
C LEU A 203 8.73 3.61 13.70
N SER A 204 7.51 3.67 13.15
CA SER A 204 6.30 3.59 13.95
C SER A 204 6.20 2.23 14.68
N LYS A 205 5.47 2.19 15.81
CA LYS A 205 5.19 0.92 16.51
C LYS A 205 4.58 -0.14 15.59
N LYS A 206 3.74 0.28 14.64
CA LYS A 206 3.11 -0.62 13.65
C LYS A 206 4.15 -1.28 12.74
N GLU A 207 5.12 -0.51 12.26
CA GLU A 207 6.22 -1.02 11.43
C GLU A 207 7.17 -1.91 12.23
N GLN A 208 7.53 -1.51 13.45
CA GLN A 208 8.35 -2.35 14.33
C GLN A 208 7.72 -3.72 14.55
N ALA A 209 6.42 -3.76 14.86
CA ALA A 209 5.69 -5.02 15.03
C ALA A 209 5.63 -5.84 13.73
N HIS A 210 5.52 -5.18 12.57
CA HIS A 210 5.56 -5.85 11.27
C HIS A 210 6.91 -6.50 10.98
N PHE A 211 8.02 -5.79 11.22
CA PHE A 211 9.36 -6.35 11.01
C PHE A 211 9.69 -7.46 12.01
N LEU A 212 9.27 -7.33 13.27
CA LEU A 212 9.39 -8.40 14.27
C LEU A 212 8.59 -9.64 13.85
N TYR A 213 7.37 -9.46 13.36
CA TYR A 213 6.57 -10.59 12.86
C TYR A 213 7.25 -11.29 11.69
N ASN A 214 7.75 -10.55 10.68
CA ASN A 214 8.45 -11.16 9.55
C ASN A 214 9.76 -11.84 9.98
N LEU A 215 10.48 -11.30 10.97
CA LEU A 215 11.62 -11.98 11.57
C LEU A 215 11.21 -13.31 12.20
N ALA A 216 10.08 -13.34 12.91
CA ALA A 216 9.58 -14.56 13.51
C ALA A 216 9.28 -15.62 12.44
N CYS A 217 8.55 -15.24 11.37
CA CYS A 217 8.29 -16.10 10.23
C CYS A 217 9.59 -16.67 9.63
N TYR A 218 10.58 -15.82 9.37
CA TYR A 218 11.79 -16.24 8.65
C TYR A 218 12.72 -17.07 9.52
N ASN A 219 12.77 -16.82 10.84
CA ASN A 219 13.49 -17.69 11.76
C ASN A 219 12.76 -19.04 11.91
N SER A 220 11.43 -19.06 11.90
CA SER A 220 10.67 -20.31 11.90
C SER A 220 10.98 -21.17 10.68
N LEU A 221 11.04 -20.59 9.48
CA LEU A 221 11.44 -21.30 8.26
C LEU A 221 12.85 -21.93 8.35
N LEU A 222 13.79 -21.28 9.06
CA LEU A 222 15.14 -21.80 9.28
C LEU A 222 15.25 -22.79 10.45
N SER A 223 14.19 -22.98 11.24
CA SER A 223 14.19 -23.98 12.32
C SER A 223 14.21 -25.42 11.81
N ALA A 224 13.99 -25.64 10.51
CA ALA A 224 14.17 -26.94 9.87
C ALA A 224 15.65 -27.29 9.59
N ASP A 225 16.57 -26.31 9.68
CA ASP A 225 18.02 -26.51 9.44
C ASP A 225 18.76 -27.03 10.70
N SER A 226 20.06 -27.32 10.56
CA SER A 226 20.97 -27.89 11.57
C SER A 226 21.02 -27.18 12.94
N ASP A 227 20.55 -25.93 13.03
CA ASP A 227 20.53 -25.07 14.23
C ASP A 227 19.09 -24.85 14.75
N LYS A 228 18.25 -25.90 14.72
CA LYS A 228 16.81 -25.85 15.01
C LYS A 228 16.45 -25.07 16.28
N ASP A 229 17.08 -25.36 17.41
CA ASP A 229 16.70 -24.77 18.70
C ASP A 229 16.94 -23.26 18.73
N LYS A 230 18.06 -22.82 18.15
CA LYS A 230 18.44 -21.39 18.09
C LYS A 230 17.46 -20.60 17.24
N PHE A 231 17.07 -21.11 16.07
CA PHE A 231 16.13 -20.45 15.19
C PHE A 231 14.70 -20.47 15.76
N THR A 232 14.29 -21.58 16.39
CA THR A 232 13.01 -21.68 17.11
C THR A 232 12.91 -20.64 18.21
N GLN A 233 13.91 -20.55 19.10
CA GLN A 233 13.93 -19.56 20.18
C GLN A 233 13.86 -18.12 19.67
N ARG A 234 14.62 -17.81 18.60
CA ARG A 234 14.56 -16.48 17.96
C ARG A 234 13.18 -16.20 17.37
N ALA A 235 12.58 -17.17 16.69
CA ALA A 235 11.25 -17.03 16.11
C ALA A 235 10.22 -16.68 17.18
N LEU A 236 10.19 -17.43 18.28
CA LEU A 236 9.27 -17.23 19.40
C LEU A 236 9.51 -15.90 20.11
N ALA A 237 10.76 -15.52 20.35
CA ALA A 237 11.10 -14.24 20.98
C ALA A 237 10.64 -13.04 20.13
N HIS A 238 10.82 -13.10 18.81
CA HIS A 238 10.34 -12.06 17.91
C HIS A 238 8.82 -12.04 17.80
N LEU A 239 8.17 -13.21 17.75
CA LEU A 239 6.71 -13.32 17.69
C LEU A 239 6.06 -12.71 18.94
N LYS A 240 6.55 -13.06 20.13
CA LYS A 240 6.07 -12.50 21.41
C LYS A 240 6.14 -10.97 21.40
N ARG A 241 7.30 -10.41 21.04
CA ARG A 241 7.46 -8.94 20.93
C ARG A 241 6.53 -8.32 19.89
N ALA A 242 6.27 -8.99 18.77
CA ALA A 242 5.33 -8.50 17.77
C ALA A 242 3.89 -8.46 18.30
N ILE A 243 3.48 -9.49 19.06
CA ILE A 243 2.17 -9.59 19.72
C ILE A 243 2.02 -8.52 20.80
N ASP A 244 3.04 -8.32 21.63
CA ASP A 244 3.06 -7.30 22.69
C ASP A 244 2.82 -5.89 22.14
N ILE A 245 3.34 -5.59 20.94
CA ILE A 245 3.13 -4.30 20.28
C ILE A 245 1.79 -4.28 19.53
N ASN A 246 1.37 -5.39 18.93
CA ASN A 246 0.12 -5.49 18.18
C ASN A 246 -0.46 -6.92 18.20
N GLU A 247 -1.49 -7.09 19.01
CA GLU A 247 -2.14 -8.37 19.27
C GLU A 247 -2.71 -9.06 18.01
N LYS A 248 -2.95 -8.33 16.92
CA LYS A 248 -3.41 -8.92 15.65
C LYS A 248 -2.49 -10.05 15.15
N TYR A 249 -1.20 -9.98 15.48
CA TYR A 249 -0.21 -10.97 15.06
C TYR A 249 -0.38 -12.32 15.73
N LYS A 250 -1.07 -12.37 16.89
CA LYS A 250 -1.42 -13.63 17.56
C LYS A 250 -2.33 -14.48 16.67
N ARG A 251 -3.44 -13.89 16.21
CA ARG A 251 -4.37 -14.53 15.26
C ARG A 251 -3.71 -14.82 13.91
N LYS A 252 -2.85 -13.92 13.43
CA LYS A 252 -2.17 -14.13 12.15
C LYS A 252 -1.22 -15.35 12.19
N ALA A 253 -0.44 -15.50 13.26
CA ALA A 253 0.52 -16.61 13.42
C ALA A 253 -0.17 -17.99 13.44
N GLN A 254 -1.40 -18.07 13.95
CA GLN A 254 -2.19 -19.30 14.00
C GLN A 254 -2.48 -19.91 12.62
N THR A 255 -2.50 -19.10 11.55
CA THR A 255 -2.83 -19.55 10.20
C THR A 255 -1.70 -19.35 9.18
N ASP A 256 -0.62 -18.66 9.56
CA ASP A 256 0.46 -18.30 8.64
C ASP A 256 1.41 -19.50 8.45
N PRO A 257 1.53 -20.04 7.22
CA PRO A 257 2.28 -21.28 6.96
C PRO A 257 3.77 -21.16 7.26
N ASP A 258 4.32 -19.95 7.35
CA ASP A 258 5.72 -19.76 7.76
C ASP A 258 6.02 -20.30 9.18
N PHE A 259 4.98 -20.50 10.00
CA PHE A 259 5.10 -21.10 11.33
C PHE A 259 4.92 -22.61 11.37
N ASP A 260 4.60 -23.27 10.26
CA ASP A 260 4.42 -24.74 10.22
C ASP A 260 5.59 -25.53 10.84
N PRO A 261 6.87 -25.15 10.64
CA PRO A 261 8.00 -25.84 11.27
C PRO A 261 7.97 -25.88 12.80
N ILE A 262 7.37 -24.88 13.45
CA ILE A 262 7.33 -24.74 14.92
C ILE A 262 5.91 -24.82 15.49
N ARG A 263 4.87 -24.93 14.64
CA ARG A 263 3.45 -24.80 15.02
C ARG A 263 3.03 -25.75 16.14
N ASN A 264 3.61 -26.95 16.16
CA ASN A 264 3.29 -28.01 17.11
C ASN A 264 4.18 -27.99 18.37
N SER A 265 5.10 -27.02 18.51
CA SER A 265 5.91 -26.91 19.72
C SER A 265 5.07 -26.36 20.87
N GLY A 266 5.34 -26.85 22.08
CA GLY A 266 4.62 -26.39 23.28
C GLY A 266 4.82 -24.89 23.52
N GLU A 267 6.03 -24.40 23.25
CA GLU A 267 6.37 -22.99 23.41
C GLU A 267 5.67 -22.10 22.37
N PHE A 268 5.47 -22.58 21.14
CA PHE A 268 4.68 -21.84 20.16
C PHE A 268 3.23 -21.73 20.63
N ILE A 269 2.63 -22.84 21.07
CA ILE A 269 1.27 -22.89 21.59
C ILE A 269 1.10 -21.92 22.77
N GLU A 270 2.07 -21.86 23.69
CA GLU A 270 2.06 -20.91 24.82
C GLU A 270 2.06 -19.45 24.34
N VAL A 271 2.87 -19.10 23.34
CA VAL A 271 2.94 -17.74 22.80
C VAL A 271 1.64 -17.33 22.09
N ILE A 272 0.91 -18.28 21.50
CA ILE A 272 -0.33 -18.00 20.75
C ILE A 272 -1.62 -18.29 21.52
N SER A 273 -1.54 -18.87 22.72
CA SER A 273 -2.68 -19.05 23.65
C SER A 273 -3.08 -17.76 24.33
#